data_AF-A0A847D6B6-F1
#
_entry.id   AF-A0A847D6B6-F1
#
_cell.length_a   1.000
_cell.length_b   1.000
_cell.length_c   1.000
_cell.angle_alpha   90.00
_cell.angle_beta   90.00
_cell.angle_gamma   90.00
#
_symmetry.space_group_name_H-M   'P 1'
#
loop_
_entity.id
_entity.type
_entity.pdbx_description
1 polymer ?
#
loop_
_entity_poly.entity_id
_entity_poly.type
_entity_poly.pdbx_seq_one_letter_code
_entity_poly.pdbx_strand_id
1 'polypeptide(L)'
;MKFAVIVFPGSNCDLDMYAAIKDILGEDAEYVQHYETSLEGFDAVLLPGGFTYGDYLRTGAIARFANIMSEVVRFAEEGKPVFGTCNGFQILAEAGLLPGALRRNDTLKFVCKPQDL
;
A
#
# COMPACT_ATOMS: atom_id res chain seq x y z
N MET A 1 3.35 13.00 -13.50
CA MET A 1 3.77 12.54 -12.17
C MET A 1 4.36 11.15 -12.30
N LYS A 2 5.33 10.80 -11.46
CA LYS A 2 5.90 9.46 -11.37
C LYS A 2 5.47 8.76 -10.08
N PHE A 3 4.70 7.69 -10.19
CA PHE A 3 4.15 6.93 -9.06
C PHE A 3 5.01 5.72 -8.70
N ALA A 4 5.27 5.53 -7.40
CA ALA A 4 5.88 4.31 -6.87
C ALA A 4 4.79 3.32 -6.45
N VAL A 5 4.67 2.19 -7.12
CA VAL A 5 3.80 1.08 -6.71
C VAL A 5 4.62 0.10 -5.86
N ILE A 6 4.37 0.07 -4.55
CA ILE A 6 5.20 -0.73 -3.64
C ILE A 6 4.79 -2.22 -3.71
N VAL A 7 5.76 -3.08 -3.99
CA VAL A 7 5.57 -4.53 -4.09
C VAL A 7 6.13 -5.23 -2.86
N PHE A 8 5.24 -5.82 -2.05
CA PHE A 8 5.59 -6.65 -0.90
C PHE A 8 5.38 -8.13 -1.23
N PRO A 9 6.04 -9.06 -0.50
CA PRO A 9 5.70 -10.47 -0.59
C PRO A 9 4.23 -10.68 -0.20
N GLY A 10 3.42 -11.26 -1.09
CA GLY A 10 1.99 -11.49 -0.86
C GLY A 10 1.05 -10.33 -1.23
N SER A 11 1.58 -9.20 -1.71
CA SER A 11 0.76 -8.26 -2.50
C SER A 11 0.19 -8.98 -3.73
N ASN A 12 -1.03 -8.61 -4.15
CA ASN A 12 -1.66 -9.25 -5.32
C ASN A 12 -2.51 -8.31 -6.19
N CYS A 13 -2.61 -7.03 -5.82
CA CYS A 13 -3.27 -5.98 -6.60
C CYS A 13 -2.27 -4.89 -7.05
N ASP A 14 -0.98 -5.21 -7.10
CA ASP A 14 0.06 -4.32 -7.62
C ASP A 14 -0.12 -4.07 -9.12
N LEU A 15 -0.41 -5.10 -9.90
CA LEU A 15 -0.70 -4.99 -11.33
C LEU A 15 -1.94 -4.12 -11.61
N ASP A 16 -3.02 -4.33 -10.84
CA ASP A 16 -4.27 -3.55 -10.98
C ASP A 16 -3.99 -2.06 -10.76
N MET A 17 -3.21 -1.76 -9.72
CA MET A 17 -2.84 -0.40 -9.36
C MET A 17 -1.90 0.23 -10.40
N TYR A 18 -0.93 -0.52 -10.91
CA TYR A 18 -0.05 -0.07 -12.00
C TYR A 18 -0.84 0.25 -13.27
N ALA A 19 -1.74 -0.65 -13.69
CA ALA A 19 -2.59 -0.45 -14.86
C ALA A 19 -3.53 0.77 -14.68
N ALA A 20 -4.07 0.98 -13.47
CA ALA A 20 -4.88 2.16 -13.19
C ALA A 20 -4.11 3.47 -13.41
N ILE A 21 -2.83 3.53 -13.05
CA ILE A 21 -2.01 4.73 -13.29
C ILE A 21 -1.60 4.85 -14.76
N LYS A 22 -1.10 3.78 -15.35
CA LYS A 22 -0.56 3.79 -16.71
C LYS A 22 -1.64 3.93 -17.78
N ASP A 23 -2.66 3.09 -17.72
CA ASP A 23 -3.61 2.92 -18.82
C ASP A 23 -4.85 3.82 -18.66
N ILE A 24 -5.22 4.16 -17.43
CA ILE A 24 -6.41 4.99 -17.16
C ILE A 24 -6.04 6.44 -16.91
N LEU A 25 -5.07 6.70 -16.01
CA LEU A 25 -4.64 8.06 -15.70
C LEU A 25 -3.65 8.62 -16.75
N GLY A 26 -2.93 7.74 -17.47
CA GLY A 26 -1.95 8.14 -18.48
C GLY A 26 -0.64 8.68 -17.90
N GLU A 27 -0.33 8.34 -16.64
CA GLU A 27 0.83 8.84 -15.89
C GLU A 27 1.94 7.79 -15.77
N ASP A 28 3.13 8.20 -15.33
CA ASP A 28 4.26 7.27 -15.14
C ASP A 28 4.14 6.53 -13.80
N ALA A 29 4.54 5.27 -13.78
CA ALA A 29 4.48 4.38 -12.63
C ALA A 29 5.59 3.35 -12.75
N GLU A 30 6.22 3.01 -11.63
CA GLU A 30 7.20 1.94 -11.53
C GLU A 30 6.93 1.10 -10.29
N TYR A 31 7.26 -0.19 -10.38
CA TYR A 31 7.26 -1.08 -9.23
C TYR A 31 8.49 -0.81 -8.37
N VAL A 32 8.28 -0.62 -7.08
CA VAL A 32 9.35 -0.47 -6.09
C VAL A 32 9.27 -1.62 -5.12
N GLN A 33 10.34 -2.41 -5.03
CA GLN A 33 10.35 -3.59 -4.17
C GLN A 33 10.47 -3.18 -2.69
N HIS A 34 9.79 -3.91 -1.81
CA HIS A 34 9.79 -3.65 -0.36
C HIS A 34 11.17 -3.60 0.31
N TYR A 35 12.19 -4.22 -0.29
CA TYR A 35 13.57 -4.22 0.22
C TYR A 35 14.39 -3.01 -0.23
N GLU A 36 13.88 -2.20 -1.16
CA GLU A 36 14.50 -0.94 -1.57
C GLU A 36 14.53 0.05 -0.41
N THR A 37 15.37 1.08 -0.55
CA THR A 37 15.67 2.04 0.52
C THR A 37 15.51 3.50 0.08
N SER A 38 15.02 3.74 -1.14
CA SER A 38 14.85 5.08 -1.68
C SER A 38 13.56 5.20 -2.47
N LEU A 39 12.89 6.35 -2.33
CA LEU A 39 11.79 6.82 -3.18
C LEU A 39 12.18 8.09 -3.95
N GLU A 40 13.47 8.31 -4.16
CA GLU A 40 13.96 9.45 -4.95
C GLU A 40 13.42 9.42 -6.38
N GLY A 41 13.00 10.59 -6.88
CA GLY A 41 12.46 10.75 -8.23
C GLY A 41 10.98 10.38 -8.37
N PHE A 42 10.31 9.92 -7.31
CA PHE A 42 8.87 9.70 -7.29
C PHE A 42 8.11 10.91 -6.74
N ASP A 43 6.92 11.16 -7.30
CA ASP A 43 6.01 12.23 -6.92
C ASP A 43 4.89 11.74 -5.99
N ALA A 44 4.58 10.44 -6.01
CA ALA A 44 3.53 9.82 -5.20
C ALA A 44 3.82 8.35 -4.91
N VAL A 45 3.34 7.86 -3.76
CA VAL A 45 3.48 6.46 -3.33
C VAL A 45 2.11 5.77 -3.29
N LEU A 46 2.06 4.56 -3.82
CA LEU A 46 0.88 3.72 -3.83
C LEU A 46 1.17 2.38 -3.15
N LEU A 47 0.40 2.07 -2.10
CA LEU A 47 0.42 0.80 -1.38
C LEU A 47 -0.77 -0.06 -1.85
N PRO A 48 -0.53 -1.16 -2.59
CA PRO A 48 -1.59 -1.96 -3.20
C PRO A 48 -2.35 -2.82 -2.18
N GLY A 49 -3.46 -3.38 -2.66
CA GLY A 49 -4.20 -4.41 -1.94
C GLY A 49 -3.52 -5.78 -1.97
N GLY A 50 -4.08 -6.71 -1.20
CA GLY A 50 -3.65 -8.11 -1.14
C GLY A 50 -3.54 -8.65 0.27
N PHE A 51 -2.56 -9.54 0.49
CA PHE A 51 -2.34 -10.24 1.76
C PHE A 51 -0.84 -10.26 2.05
N THR A 52 -0.25 -9.08 2.29
CA THR A 52 1.20 -8.99 2.50
C THR A 52 1.64 -9.89 3.66
N TYR A 53 2.67 -10.70 3.40
CA TYR A 53 3.16 -11.75 4.29
C TYR A 53 2.07 -12.73 4.76
N GLY A 54 1.05 -12.95 3.92
CA GLY A 54 -0.09 -13.83 4.20
C GLY A 54 -0.97 -13.38 5.36
N ASP A 55 -0.84 -12.11 5.79
CA ASP A 55 -1.46 -11.58 7.01
C ASP A 55 -1.23 -12.46 8.26
N TYR A 56 -0.13 -13.22 8.30
CA TYR A 56 0.09 -14.31 9.26
C TYR A 56 0.10 -13.88 10.73
N LEU A 57 0.63 -12.69 11.05
CA LEU A 57 0.55 -12.12 12.38
C LEU A 57 -0.75 -11.33 12.56
N ARG A 58 -0.91 -10.31 11.72
CA ARG A 58 -2.08 -9.44 11.57
C ARG A 58 -1.93 -8.72 10.23
N THR A 59 -3.04 -8.30 9.66
CA THR A 59 -3.11 -7.62 8.36
C THR A 59 -2.12 -6.45 8.26
N GLY A 60 -1.18 -6.50 7.32
CA GLY A 60 -0.19 -5.44 7.09
C GLY A 60 0.85 -5.23 8.21
N ALA A 61 0.77 -5.96 9.33
CA ALA A 61 1.59 -5.71 10.52
C ALA A 61 3.07 -6.09 10.33
N ILE A 62 3.38 -7.00 9.41
CA ILE A 62 4.77 -7.36 9.08
C ILE A 62 5.35 -6.36 8.08
N ALA A 63 4.54 -5.91 7.11
CA ALA A 63 4.97 -5.04 6.02
C ALA A 63 5.48 -3.67 6.49
N ARG A 64 4.97 -3.13 7.61
CA ARG A 64 5.48 -1.88 8.21
C ARG A 64 6.98 -1.90 8.57
N PHE A 65 7.58 -3.08 8.68
CA PHE A 65 9.01 -3.24 9.00
C PHE A 65 9.89 -3.42 7.76
N ALA A 66 9.31 -3.41 6.56
CA ALA A 66 10.10 -3.47 5.33
C ALA A 66 10.97 -2.23 5.16
N ASN A 67 12.14 -2.39 4.53
CA ASN A 67 13.12 -1.31 4.36
C ASN A 67 12.52 -0.07 3.72
N ILE A 68 11.66 -0.23 2.70
CA ILE A 68 11.06 0.90 1.99
C ILE A 68 10.14 1.76 2.88
N MET A 69 9.62 1.21 3.97
CA MET A 69 8.62 1.90 4.79
C MET A 69 9.19 3.11 5.53
N SER A 70 10.49 3.16 5.83
CA SER A 70 11.10 4.39 6.37
C SER A 70 10.98 5.54 5.39
N GLU A 71 11.15 5.25 4.09
CA GLU A 71 11.00 6.25 3.04
C GLU A 71 9.54 6.62 2.82
N VAL A 72 8.61 5.67 2.89
CA VAL A 72 7.17 5.96 2.80
C VAL A 72 6.74 6.93 3.92
N VAL A 73 7.23 6.71 5.15
CA VAL A 73 6.97 7.60 6.29
C VAL A 73 7.56 8.99 6.04
N ARG A 74 8.83 9.08 5.64
CA ARG A 74 9.47 10.35 5.26
C ARG A 74 8.67 11.10 4.17
N PHE A 75 8.23 10.38 3.14
CA PHE A 75 7.45 10.92 2.03
C PHE A 75 6.14 11.54 2.50
N ALA A 76 5.43 10.86 3.41
CA ALA A 76 4.21 11.36 4.02
C ALA A 76 4.46 12.60 4.92
N GLU A 77 5.53 12.60 5.71
CA GLU A 77 5.93 13.73 6.57
C GLU A 77 6.30 14.99 5.77
N GLU A 78 6.83 14.82 4.55
CA GLU A 78 7.06 15.90 3.58
C GLU A 78 5.77 16.46 2.96
N GLY A 79 4.61 15.90 3.31
CA GLY A 79 3.31 16.29 2.76
C GLY A 79 3.06 15.80 1.33
N LYS A 80 3.88 14.86 0.84
CA LYS A 80 3.69 14.29 -0.50
C LYS A 80 2.60 13.21 -0.49
N PRO A 81 1.95 12.95 -1.65
CA PRO A 81 0.85 12.00 -1.73
C PRO A 81 1.28 10.55 -1.42
N VAL A 82 0.62 9.95 -0.42
CA VAL A 82 0.70 8.52 -0.12
C VAL A 82 -0.71 7.95 -0.09
N PHE A 83 -0.98 6.96 -0.93
CA PHE A 83 -2.28 6.30 -1.05
C PHE A 83 -2.15 4.81 -0.71
N GLY A 84 -3.08 4.30 0.09
CA GLY A 84 -3.16 2.87 0.42
C GLY A 84 -4.58 2.35 0.30
N THR A 85 -4.75 1.23 -0.41
CA THR A 85 -6.07 0.59 -0.60
C THR A 85 -6.07 -0.83 -0.04
N CYS A 86 -7.19 -1.24 0.58
CA CYS A 86 -7.35 -2.56 1.19
C CYS A 86 -6.19 -2.89 2.17
N ASN A 87 -5.27 -3.78 1.80
CA ASN A 87 -4.09 -4.09 2.60
C ASN A 87 -3.12 -2.92 2.73
N GLY A 88 -2.98 -2.08 1.71
CA GLY A 88 -2.21 -0.84 1.79
C GLY A 88 -2.73 0.12 2.87
N PHE A 89 -4.06 0.23 3.03
CA PHE A 89 -4.64 1.02 4.12
C PHE A 89 -4.30 0.42 5.50
N GLN A 90 -4.31 -0.91 5.61
CA GLN A 90 -3.92 -1.62 6.83
C GLN A 90 -2.44 -1.37 7.16
N ILE A 91 -1.55 -1.40 6.17
CA ILE A 91 -0.13 -1.09 6.33
C ILE A 91 0.07 0.35 6.84
N LEU A 92 -0.64 1.33 6.29
CA LEU A 92 -0.56 2.73 6.73
C LEU A 92 -1.01 2.92 8.18
N ALA A 93 -2.09 2.26 8.59
CA ALA A 93 -2.53 2.27 9.99
C ALA A 93 -1.49 1.60 10.91
N GLU A 94 -0.95 0.45 10.51
CA GLU A 94 0.10 -0.25 11.27
C GLU A 94 1.39 0.57 11.38
N ALA A 95 1.74 1.36 10.35
CA ALA A 95 2.87 2.27 10.35
C ALA A 95 2.65 3.54 11.19
N GLY A 96 1.42 3.77 11.69
CA GLY A 96 1.06 4.97 12.45
C GLY A 96 0.84 6.22 11.60
N LEU A 97 0.76 6.07 10.26
CA LEU A 97 0.47 7.16 9.34
C LEU A 97 -1.04 7.50 9.29
N LEU A 98 -1.89 6.57 9.74
CA LEU A 98 -3.32 6.76 9.88
C LEU A 98 -3.77 6.50 11.32
N PRO A 99 -4.81 7.20 11.82
CA PRO A 99 -5.31 6.97 13.16
C PRO A 99 -6.05 5.64 13.27
N GLY A 100 -5.95 5.01 14.44
CA GLY A 100 -6.71 3.80 14.78
C GLY A 100 -6.08 2.50 14.28
N ALA A 101 -6.88 1.44 14.26
CA ALA A 101 -6.46 0.11 13.84
C ALA A 101 -7.64 -0.65 13.23
N LEU A 102 -7.36 -1.56 12.30
CA LEU A 102 -8.38 -2.42 11.71
C LEU A 102 -8.53 -3.70 12.52
N ARG A 103 -9.77 -4.19 12.59
CA ARG A 103 -10.14 -5.42 13.28
C ARG A 103 -10.70 -6.42 12.28
N ARG A 104 -10.77 -7.68 12.68
CA ARG A 104 -11.52 -8.70 11.93
C ARG A 104 -12.97 -8.26 11.80
N ASN A 105 -13.58 -8.58 10.66
CA ASN A 105 -15.01 -8.39 10.44
C ASN A 105 -15.82 -9.08 11.54
N ASP A 106 -16.94 -8.49 11.95
CA ASP A 106 -17.83 -9.08 12.96
C ASP A 106 -18.39 -10.44 12.52
N THR A 107 -18.50 -10.68 11.21
CA THR A 107 -18.90 -11.96 10.62
C THR A 107 -17.83 -13.04 10.72
N LEU A 108 -16.59 -12.66 11.07
CA LEU A 108 -15.39 -13.50 11.07
C LEU A 108 -15.10 -14.16 9.70
N LYS A 109 -15.64 -13.60 8.62
CA LYS A 109 -15.47 -14.09 7.25
C LYS A 109 -14.98 -12.98 6.33
N PHE A 110 -14.28 -13.37 5.27
CA PHE A 110 -13.97 -12.48 4.16
C PHE A 110 -15.27 -12.08 3.44
N VAL A 111 -15.36 -10.82 3.03
CA VAL A 111 -16.52 -10.26 2.35
C VAL A 111 -16.06 -9.64 1.04
N CYS A 112 -16.46 -10.25 -0.07
CA CYS A 112 -16.27 -9.71 -1.42
C CYS A 112 -17.65 -9.44 -2.01
N LYS A 113 -18.00 -8.16 -2.14
CA LYS A 113 -19.27 -7.71 -2.70
C LYS A 113 -19.11 -6.31 -3.30
N PRO A 114 -19.83 -5.98 -4.38
CA PRO A 114 -19.97 -4.60 -4.82
C PRO A 114 -20.61 -3.76 -3.71
N GLN A 115 -20.18 -2.50 -3.56
CA GLN A 115 -20.79 -1.51 -2.67
C GLN A 115 -21.06 -0.23 -3.47
N ASP A 116 -22.19 0.42 -3.20
CA ASP A 116 -22.49 1.73 -3.76
C ASP A 116 -21.51 2.77 -3.18
N LEU A 117 -21.08 3.72 -4.01
CA LEU A 117 -20.20 4.83 -3.62
C LEU A 117 -20.99 5.99 -3.01
#